data_AF-A0A381ZUF4-F1
#
_entry.id   AF-A0A381ZUF4-F1
#
_cell.length_a   1.000
_cell.length_b   1.000
_cell.length_c   1.000
_cell.angle_alpha   90.00
_cell.angle_beta   90.00
_cell.angle_gamma   90.00
#
_symmetry.space_group_name_H-M   'P 1'
#
loop_
_entity.id
_entity.type
_entity.pdbx_description
1 polymer ?
#
loop_
_entity_poly.entity_id
_entity_poly.type
_entity_poly.pdbx_seq_one_letter_code
_entity_poly.pdbx_strand_id
1 'polypeptide(L)'
;MDGVVLDTEPLYTKAEIRLFGEYGVIIPEEDWPLFRGCTERDFFDLSMKRYHITEDRHIFMEKGREYVRDEFKKSLAFMPGFHK
;
A
#
# COMPACT_ATOMS: atom_id res chain seq x y z
N MET A 1 12.07 17.09 2.62
CA MET A 1 11.56 17.24 1.24
C MET A 1 10.16 16.68 1.25
N ASP A 2 9.24 17.55 1.64
CA ASP A 2 7.80 17.38 1.62
C ASP A 2 7.28 17.15 0.20
N GLY A 3 6.27 16.27 0.09
CA GLY A 3 5.14 16.55 -0.80
C GLY A 3 5.37 16.50 -2.30
N VAL A 4 6.23 15.61 -2.82
CA VAL A 4 5.98 15.15 -4.20
C VAL A 4 4.82 14.18 -4.12
N VAL A 5 3.61 14.74 -4.19
CA VAL A 5 2.40 14.02 -4.59
C VAL A 5 2.59 13.67 -6.07
N LEU A 6 3.53 12.76 -6.36
CA LEU A 6 3.38 11.89 -7.52
C LEU A 6 2.04 11.20 -7.27
N ASP A 7 1.16 11.14 -8.28
CA ASP A 7 -0.09 10.35 -8.32
C ASP A 7 0.18 8.86 -8.04
N THR A 8 0.68 8.57 -6.85
CA THR A 8 1.16 7.31 -6.33
C THR A 8 0.14 6.74 -5.36
N GLU A 9 -0.81 7.55 -4.88
CA GLU A 9 -2.00 7.11 -4.15
C GLU A 9 -2.65 5.87 -4.80
N PRO A 10 -2.93 5.82 -6.12
CA PRO A 10 -3.48 4.61 -6.75
C PRO A 10 -2.50 3.44 -6.79
N LEU A 11 -1.17 3.67 -6.77
CA LEU A 11 -0.16 2.60 -6.69
C LEU A 11 -0.09 2.01 -5.28
N TYR A 12 -0.16 2.85 -4.24
CA TYR A 12 -0.25 2.42 -2.85
C TYR A 12 -1.51 1.57 -2.64
N THR A 13 -2.68 2.05 -3.09
CA THR A 13 -3.93 1.29 -2.99
C THR A 13 -3.84 -0.06 -3.69
N LYS A 14 -3.24 -0.16 -4.88
CA LYS A 14 -3.05 -1.45 -5.57
C LYS A 14 -2.12 -2.39 -4.81
N ALA A 15 -1.01 -1.88 -4.29
CA ALA A 15 -0.07 -2.65 -3.50
C ALA A 15 -0.71 -3.15 -2.20
N GLU A 16 -1.50 -2.30 -1.54
CA GLU A 16 -2.27 -2.64 -0.35
C GLU A 16 -3.31 -3.71 -0.65
N ILE A 17 -4.18 -3.53 -1.66
CA ILE A 17 -5.16 -4.55 -2.06
C ILE A 17 -4.49 -5.91 -2.28
N ARG A 18 -3.34 -5.92 -2.95
CA ARG A 18 -2.57 -7.14 -3.20
C ARG A 18 -2.00 -7.74 -1.91
N LEU A 19 -1.45 -6.91 -1.04
CA LEU A 19 -0.95 -7.32 0.28
C LEU A 19 -2.08 -7.95 1.10
N PHE A 20 -3.21 -7.26 1.29
CA PHE A 20 -4.35 -7.77 2.05
C PHE A 20 -4.92 -9.05 1.44
N GLY A 21 -4.98 -9.12 0.10
CA GLY A 21 -5.40 -10.32 -0.62
C GLY A 21 -4.57 -11.56 -0.29
N GLU A 22 -3.27 -11.42 -0.05
CA GLU A 22 -2.41 -12.55 0.38
C GLU A 22 -2.79 -13.10 1.75
N TYR A 23 -3.32 -12.25 2.62
CA TYR A 23 -3.81 -12.65 3.94
C TYR A 23 -5.29 -13.08 3.92
N GLY A 24 -5.90 -13.18 2.73
CA GLY A 24 -7.34 -13.47 2.58
C GLY A 24 -8.24 -12.32 3.04
N VAL A 25 -7.68 -11.12 3.15
CA VAL A 25 -8.38 -9.91 3.59
C VAL A 25 -8.82 -9.12 2.35
N ILE A 26 -10.10 -8.79 2.30
CA ILE A 26 -10.67 -7.93 1.26
C ILE A 26 -11.14 -6.65 1.96
N ILE A 27 -10.44 -5.55 1.71
CA ILE A 27 -10.84 -4.24 2.24
C ILE A 27 -12.05 -3.75 1.45
N PRO A 28 -13.22 -3.57 2.08
CA PRO A 28 -14.38 -3.01 1.41
C PRO A 28 -14.15 -1.52 1.13
N GLU A 29 -14.79 -0.99 0.08
CA GLU A 29 -14.47 0.38 -0.36
C GLU A 29 -14.77 1.45 0.70
N GLU A 30 -15.74 1.17 1.56
CA GLU A 30 -16.14 1.98 2.71
C GLU A 30 -15.09 2.08 3.83
N ASP A 31 -14.18 1.10 3.92
CA ASP A 31 -13.10 1.11 4.90
C ASP A 31 -11.89 1.93 4.39
N TRP A 32 -11.74 2.16 3.07
CA TRP A 32 -10.65 3.00 2.55
C TRP A 32 -10.60 4.40 3.17
N PRO A 33 -11.72 5.16 3.27
CA PRO A 33 -11.71 6.45 3.95
C PRO A 33 -11.22 6.40 5.41
N LEU A 34 -11.39 5.27 6.12
CA LEU A 34 -10.91 5.11 7.51
C LEU A 34 -9.39 5.00 7.57
N PHE A 35 -8.79 4.54 6.49
CA PHE A 35 -7.36 4.34 6.31
C PHE A 35 -6.67 5.55 5.67
N ARG A 36 -7.41 6.28 4.82
CA ARG A 36 -6.93 7.43 4.07
C ARG A 36 -6.87 8.65 4.99
N GLY A 37 -5.67 9.22 5.15
CA GLY A 37 -5.42 10.38 6.02
C GLY A 37 -4.77 10.04 7.36
N CYS A 38 -4.56 8.75 7.66
CA CYS A 38 -3.73 8.30 8.77
C CYS A 38 -2.28 8.07 8.31
N THR A 39 -1.35 7.97 9.26
CA THR A 39 0.05 7.63 8.92
C THR A 39 0.15 6.18 8.45
N GLU A 40 1.15 5.85 7.62
CA GLU A 40 1.41 4.46 7.18
C GLU A 40 1.44 3.47 8.36
N ARG A 41 2.04 3.88 9.49
CA ARG A 41 2.10 3.04 10.69
C ARG A 41 0.71 2.79 11.27
N ASP A 42 -0.12 3.83 11.40
CA ASP A 42 -1.45 3.70 11.96
C ASP A 42 -2.36 2.90 11.01
N PHE A 43 -2.18 3.05 9.70
CA PHE A 43 -2.85 2.23 8.70
C PHE A 43 -2.59 0.74 8.91
N PHE A 44 -1.31 0.36 9.02
CA PHE A 44 -0.94 -1.03 9.25
C PHE A 44 -1.43 -1.54 10.60
N ASP A 45 -1.31 -0.75 11.67
CA ASP A 45 -1.79 -1.14 13.01
C ASP A 45 -3.32 -1.33 13.04
N LEU A 46 -4.08 -0.40 12.46
CA LEU A 46 -5.54 -0.45 12.36
C LEU A 46 -6.01 -1.62 11.50
N SER A 47 -5.42 -1.81 10.33
CA SER A 47 -5.80 -2.89 9.41
C SER A 47 -5.45 -4.26 9.98
N MET A 48 -4.26 -4.43 10.56
CA MET A 48 -3.88 -5.67 11.23
C MET A 48 -4.82 -6.00 12.39
N LYS A 49 -5.19 -5.00 13.19
CA LYS A 49 -6.13 -5.17 14.30
C LYS A 49 -7.55 -5.46 13.83
N ARG A 50 -8.03 -4.78 12.78
CA ARG A 50 -9.40 -4.92 12.25
C ARG A 50 -9.61 -6.25 11.52
N TYR A 51 -8.60 -6.72 10.80
CA TYR A 51 -8.64 -7.97 10.04
C TYR A 51 -7.95 -9.13 10.75
N HIS A 52 -7.56 -8.96 12.01
CA HIS A 52 -6.91 -9.98 12.83
C HIS A 52 -5.68 -10.64 12.15
N ILE A 53 -4.87 -9.82 11.49
CA ILE A 53 -3.63 -10.28 10.86
C ILE A 53 -2.64 -10.64 11.96
N THR A 54 -2.22 -11.91 11.99
CA THR A 54 -1.32 -12.47 13.01
C THR A 54 0.17 -12.37 12.64
N GLU A 55 0.47 -11.82 11.46
CA GLU A 55 1.84 -11.57 11.00
C GLU A 55 2.55 -10.54 11.88
N ASP A 56 3.88 -10.59 11.91
CA ASP A 56 4.66 -9.52 12.53
C ASP A 56 4.49 -8.20 11.76
N ARG A 57 4.25 -7.11 12.50
CA ARG A 57 4.04 -5.78 11.92
C ARG A 57 5.22 -5.33 11.05
N HIS A 58 6.45 -5.62 11.46
CA HIS A 58 7.63 -5.27 10.67
C HIS A 58 7.63 -6.01 9.34
N ILE A 59 7.35 -7.32 9.35
CA ILE A 59 7.24 -8.14 8.15
C ILE A 59 6.11 -7.61 7.25
N PHE A 60 4.95 -7.30 7.84
CA PHE A 60 3.79 -6.79 7.11
C PHE A 60 4.08 -5.44 6.43
N MET A 61 4.74 -4.53 7.14
CA MET A 61 5.19 -3.24 6.60
C MET A 61 6.24 -3.41 5.50
N GLU A 62 7.21 -4.30 5.67
CA GLU A 62 8.23 -4.58 4.66
C GLU A 62 7.62 -5.12 3.37
N LYS A 63 6.68 -6.08 3.49
CA LYS A 63 5.93 -6.60 2.34
C LYS A 63 5.15 -5.49 1.63
N GLY A 64 4.43 -4.65 2.38
CA GLY A 64 3.71 -3.51 1.80
C GLY A 64 4.64 -2.60 0.98
N ARG A 65 5.81 -2.26 1.52
CA ARG A 65 6.82 -1.46 0.82
C ARG A 65 7.40 -2.17 -0.41
N GLU A 66 7.59 -3.48 -0.34
CA GLU A 66 8.03 -4.28 -1.49
C GLU A 66 6.99 -4.25 -2.61
N TYR A 67 5.70 -4.42 -2.29
CA TYR A 67 4.62 -4.33 -3.26
C TYR A 67 4.51 -2.94 -3.88
N VAL A 68 4.61 -1.88 -3.08
CA VAL A 68 4.64 -0.50 -3.61
C VAL A 68 5.80 -0.32 -4.57
N ARG A 69 7.00 -0.82 -4.23
CA ARG A 69 8.18 -0.76 -5.10
C ARG A 69 7.97 -1.55 -6.40
N ASP A 70 7.34 -2.72 -6.33
CA ASP A 70 7.01 -3.55 -7.50
C ASP A 70 6.03 -2.81 -8.44
N GLU A 71 4.94 -2.27 -7.89
CA GLU A 71 3.95 -1.49 -8.63
C GLU A 71 4.57 -0.20 -9.19
N PHE A 72 5.45 0.46 -8.44
CA PHE A 72 6.19 1.63 -8.91
C PHE A 72 7.11 1.27 -10.08
N LYS A 73 7.90 0.17 -10.00
CA LYS A 73 8.75 -0.31 -11.10
C LYS A 73 7.93 -0.63 -12.35
N LYS A 74 6.79 -1.32 -12.20
CA LYS A 74 5.89 -1.61 -13.32
C LYS A 74 5.32 -0.35 -13.95
N SER A 75 4.88 0.60 -13.13
CA SER A 75 4.35 1.89 -13.58
C SER A 75 5.43 2.72 -14.30
N LEU A 76 6.66 2.75 -13.77
CA LEU A 76 7.80 3.42 -14.39
C LEU A 76 8.18 2.79 -15.73
N ALA A 77 8.15 1.47 -15.83
CA ALA A 77 8.35 0.76 -17.09
C ALA A 77 7.25 1.07 -18.12
N PHE A 78 6.07 1.47 -17.65
CA PHE A 78 4.93 1.84 -18.49
C PHE A 78 4.93 3.29 -18.95
N MET A 79 5.79 4.16 -18.39
CA MET A 79 5.96 5.54 -18.86
C MET A 79 6.93 5.56 -20.06
N PRO A 80 6.45 5.62 -21.31
CA PRO A 80 7.30 5.66 -22.48
C PRO A 80 7.79 7.10 -22.61
N GLY A 81 8.94 7.40 -22.00
CA GLY A 81 9.49 8.76 -22.00
C GLY A 81 10.58 9.02 -20.97
N PHE A 82 10.79 8.14 -19.99
CA PHE A 82 11.91 8.25 -19.05
C PHE A 82 13.20 7.67 -19.67
N HIS A 83 13.56 8.15 -20.86
CA HIS A 83 14.90 7.97 -21.41
C HIS A 83 15.78 9.14 -20.94
N LYS A 84 16.94 8.80 -20.39
CA LYS A 84 17.97 9.69 -19.84
C LYS A 84 18.51 10.65 -20.90
#